data_AF-B0DFG8-F1
#
_entry.id   AF-B0DFG8-F1
#
_cell.length_a   1.000
_cell.length_b   1.000
_cell.length_c   1.000
_cell.angle_alpha   90.00
_cell.angle_beta   90.00
_cell.angle_gamma   90.00
#
_symmetry.space_group_name_H-M   'P 1'
#
loop_
_entity.id
_entity.type
_entity.pdbx_description
1 polymer ?
#
loop_
_entity_poly.entity_id
_entity_poly.type
_entity_poly.pdbx_seq_one_letter_code
_entity_poly.pdbx_strand_id
1 'polypeptide(L)'
;MRWRYFLVIDLFGSISVTYISDTYRGLDFPIEGCIVVHCPKCSTYLKPTSNLPRSLHLHKKYGIVILFSHSPSALIFGAINTLYHIKDANMEPHNYWTPNSLLFGTPKPATSKRGLKLPTHPQNGLGYFAFAPVVDVEPSFNSEDASLAKQAEERRLRDEAEQKKRDEELDREWQLEEERRLQLRAREAEEARRGEESWVRSGGILRDTNGRRDMVRTQAIRDELKLREEEKSLMDRWKRYEADWAKLLEQAKLSPSRTIKFRDIPWPIDLTDKSPLSLQLLTPENVEEFLLGVLKVRGYGVTKKERVRSSLLRWHPDKMTVVVAKVAPEDVDVVLHGINSVMLVLQRLNATL
;
A
#
# COMPACT_ATOMS: atom_id res chain seq x y z
N MET A 1 10.53 -26.43 -22.31
CA MET A 1 10.29 -25.64 -23.54
C MET A 1 9.49 -24.40 -23.16
N ARG A 2 10.09 -23.21 -23.26
CA ARG A 2 9.37 -21.95 -23.07
C ARG A 2 9.02 -21.42 -24.45
N TRP A 3 7.74 -21.18 -24.68
CA TRP A 3 7.26 -20.53 -25.89
C TRP A 3 7.13 -19.04 -25.58
N ARG A 4 7.74 -18.20 -26.40
CA ARG A 4 7.55 -16.75 -26.34
C ARG A 4 6.66 -16.35 -27.50
N TYR A 5 5.54 -15.72 -27.17
CA TYR A 5 4.61 -15.19 -28.15
C TYR A 5 4.93 -13.72 -28.37
N PHE A 6 5.08 -13.33 -29.63
CA PHE A 6 5.12 -11.94 -30.02
C PHE A 6 3.86 -11.64 -30.82
N LEU A 7 3.13 -10.63 -30.36
CA LEU A 7 1.91 -10.17 -30.98
C LEU A 7 2.26 -8.88 -31.70
N VAL A 8 2.31 -8.93 -33.02
CA VAL A 8 2.64 -7.78 -33.85
C VAL A 8 1.33 -7.28 -34.44
N ILE A 9 0.96 -6.06 -34.06
CA ILE A 9 -0.20 -5.36 -34.58
C ILE A 9 0.33 -4.34 -35.58
N ASP A 10 -0.05 -4.49 -36.84
CA ASP A 10 0.33 -3.52 -37.87
C ASP A 10 -0.50 -2.22 -37.76
N LEU A 11 -0.07 -1.18 -38.46
CA LEU A 11 -0.73 0.13 -38.47
C LEU A 11 -2.15 0.10 -39.08
N PHE A 12 -2.56 -1.03 -39.67
CA PHE A 12 -3.91 -1.24 -40.22
C PHE A 12 -4.80 -2.09 -39.30
N GLY A 13 -4.33 -2.43 -38.09
CA GLY A 13 -5.10 -3.15 -37.10
C GLY A 13 -5.21 -4.66 -37.34
N SER A 14 -4.41 -5.23 -38.26
CA SER A 14 -4.30 -6.67 -38.37
C SER A 14 -3.37 -7.22 -37.29
N ILE A 15 -3.88 -8.20 -36.55
CA ILE A 15 -3.13 -8.88 -35.50
C ILE A 15 -2.53 -10.16 -36.09
N SER A 16 -1.20 -10.22 -36.13
CA SER A 16 -0.48 -11.45 -36.46
C SER A 16 0.25 -11.97 -35.23
N VAL A 17 0.14 -13.27 -34.99
CA VAL A 17 0.83 -13.96 -33.88
C VAL A 17 1.93 -14.81 -34.48
N THR A 18 3.17 -14.45 -34.17
CA THR A 18 4.34 -15.16 -34.68
C THR A 18 4.92 -16.03 -33.57
N TYR A 19 5.22 -17.29 -33.91
CA TYR A 19 5.78 -18.26 -32.99
C TYR A 19 7.28 -18.36 -33.22
N ILE A 20 8.08 -18.16 -32.17
CA ILE A 20 9.51 -18.45 -32.21
C ILE A 20 9.79 -19.52 -31.16
N SER A 21 10.24 -20.70 -31.62
CA SER A 21 10.68 -21.78 -30.74
C SER A 21 12.14 -21.54 -30.34
N ASP A 22 12.42 -21.56 -29.04
CA ASP A 22 13.77 -21.35 -28.44
C ASP A 22 14.78 -22.50 -28.72
N THR A 23 14.61 -23.29 -29.78
CA THR A 23 15.45 -24.47 -30.07
C THR A 23 16.71 -24.20 -30.92
N TYR A 24 17.04 -22.95 -31.24
CA TYR A 24 18.29 -22.64 -31.94
C TYR A 24 19.09 -21.58 -31.18
N ARG A 25 19.97 -22.04 -30.27
CA ARG A 25 21.09 -21.25 -29.78
C ARG A 25 22.32 -21.60 -30.60
N GLY A 26 22.83 -20.60 -31.30
CA GLY A 26 24.12 -20.66 -31.99
C GLY A 26 23.96 -20.55 -33.50
N LEU A 27 23.81 -19.32 -33.98
CA LEU A 27 24.35 -18.80 -35.25
C LEU A 27 23.83 -17.37 -35.41
N ASP A 28 24.74 -16.40 -35.39
CA ASP A 28 24.45 -15.00 -35.71
C ASP A 28 24.08 -14.89 -37.20
N PHE A 29 22.87 -14.46 -37.48
CA PHE A 29 22.48 -13.99 -38.82
C PHE A 29 21.78 -12.63 -38.71
N PRO A 30 22.04 -11.70 -39.66
CA PRO A 30 21.40 -10.40 -39.70
C PRO A 30 19.92 -10.56 -40.08
N ILE A 31 19.05 -9.89 -39.34
CA ILE A 31 17.60 -9.94 -39.55
C ILE A 31 17.26 -9.01 -40.73
N GLU A 32 17.27 -9.55 -41.94
CA GLU A 32 16.49 -9.01 -43.06
C GLU A 32 15.59 -10.12 -43.61
N GLY A 33 14.28 -9.98 -43.41
CA GLY A 33 13.25 -10.83 -44.02
C GLY A 33 12.23 -11.39 -43.04
N CYS A 34 11.10 -10.71 -42.87
CA CYS A 34 9.90 -11.32 -42.31
C CYS A 34 9.15 -12.07 -43.42
N ILE A 35 8.87 -13.36 -43.24
CA ILE A 35 7.98 -14.12 -44.12
C ILE A 35 6.54 -13.84 -43.68
N VAL A 36 5.77 -13.14 -44.52
CA VAL A 36 4.32 -12.93 -44.34
C VAL A 36 3.60 -13.97 -45.18
N VAL A 37 2.85 -14.87 -44.54
CA VAL A 37 1.96 -15.82 -45.24
C VAL A 37 0.56 -15.22 -45.29
N HIS A 38 0.14 -14.77 -46.48
CA HIS A 38 -1.19 -14.21 -46.72
C HIS A 38 -2.12 -15.31 -47.27
N CYS A 39 -3.25 -15.59 -46.61
CA CYS A 39 -4.29 -16.49 -47.13
C CYS A 39 -5.54 -15.69 -47.54
N PRO A 40 -5.82 -15.50 -48.85
CA PRO A 40 -6.89 -14.59 -49.30
C PRO A 40 -8.28 -15.23 -49.45
N LYS A 41 -8.56 -16.41 -48.87
CA LYS A 41 -9.82 -17.15 -49.14
C LYS A 41 -10.54 -17.78 -47.95
N CYS A 42 -10.50 -17.15 -46.77
CA CYS A 42 -11.36 -17.58 -45.65
C CYS A 42 -12.61 -16.69 -45.54
N SER A 43 -13.52 -16.82 -46.51
CA SER A 43 -14.94 -16.46 -46.33
C SER A 43 -15.68 -17.74 -45.97
N THR A 44 -16.21 -17.83 -44.74
CA THR A 44 -17.14 -18.91 -44.37
C THR A 44 -18.35 -18.35 -43.66
N TYR A 45 -19.47 -18.43 -44.38
CA TYR A 45 -20.83 -18.35 -43.89
C TYR A 45 -21.05 -19.36 -42.75
N LEU A 46 -21.58 -18.89 -41.62
CA LEU A 46 -22.16 -19.77 -40.59
C LEU A 46 -23.69 -19.70 -40.67
N LYS A 47 -24.31 -20.81 -41.13
CA LYS A 47 -25.73 -21.09 -40.92
C LYS A 47 -25.93 -21.59 -39.47
N PRO A 48 -27.06 -21.28 -38.82
CA PRO A 48 -27.36 -21.81 -37.50
C PRO A 48 -27.90 -23.24 -37.64
N THR A 49 -27.30 -24.18 -36.92
CA THR A 49 -27.96 -25.47 -36.63
C THR A 49 -28.00 -25.66 -35.12
N SER A 50 -29.20 -25.96 -34.66
CA SER A 50 -29.60 -26.25 -33.30
C SER A 50 -29.06 -27.59 -32.81
N ASN A 51 -28.77 -27.65 -31.50
CA ASN A 51 -28.55 -28.82 -30.65
C ASN A 51 -27.12 -29.36 -30.51
N LEU A 52 -26.48 -29.08 -29.36
CA LEU A 52 -25.85 -30.04 -28.40
C LEU A 52 -25.08 -29.27 -27.28
N PRO A 53 -24.62 -29.92 -26.17
CA PRO A 53 -24.95 -29.50 -24.81
C PRO A 53 -23.78 -28.88 -24.02
N ARG A 54 -24.13 -28.56 -22.77
CA ARG A 54 -23.39 -27.91 -21.68
C ARG A 54 -21.96 -28.42 -21.42
N SER A 55 -21.17 -27.44 -20.93
CA SER A 55 -19.99 -27.53 -20.07
C SER A 55 -18.62 -27.56 -20.76
N LEU A 56 -18.02 -26.36 -20.85
CA LEU A 56 -16.57 -26.19 -20.96
C LEU A 56 -16.11 -25.30 -19.80
N HIS A 57 -15.40 -25.93 -18.86
CA HIS A 57 -14.66 -25.26 -17.79
C HIS A 57 -13.51 -24.45 -18.41
N LEU A 58 -13.62 -23.12 -18.40
CA LEU A 58 -12.53 -22.22 -18.74
C LEU A 58 -11.65 -21.97 -17.51
N HIS A 59 -10.46 -22.55 -17.55
CA HIS A 59 -9.37 -22.26 -16.63
C HIS A 59 -8.87 -20.82 -16.88
N LYS A 60 -9.32 -19.86 -16.07
CA LYS A 60 -8.78 -18.49 -16.03
C LYS A 60 -7.41 -18.50 -15.35
N LYS A 61 -6.34 -18.68 -16.13
CA LYS A 61 -5.00 -18.21 -15.76
C LYS A 61 -4.55 -17.24 -16.85
N TYR A 62 -4.07 -16.09 -16.42
CA TYR A 62 -3.56 -14.96 -17.23
C TYR A 62 -4.64 -14.01 -17.78
N GLY A 63 -4.99 -13.01 -16.96
CA GLY A 63 -5.66 -11.80 -17.44
C GLY A 63 -4.64 -10.87 -18.08
N ILE A 64 -4.65 -10.78 -19.40
CA ILE A 64 -4.04 -9.68 -20.14
C ILE A 64 -5.18 -8.71 -20.49
N VAL A 65 -5.15 -7.51 -19.90
CA VAL A 65 -6.06 -6.42 -20.24
C VAL A 65 -5.35 -5.56 -21.28
N ILE A 66 -5.88 -5.52 -22.51
CA ILE A 66 -5.43 -4.60 -23.56
C ILE A 66 -6.41 -3.43 -23.60
N LEU A 67 -5.92 -2.22 -23.36
CA LEU A 67 -6.68 -0.98 -23.54
C LEU A 67 -6.42 -0.44 -24.94
N PHE A 68 -7.47 -0.28 -25.73
CA PHE A 68 -7.40 0.42 -27.01
C PHE A 68 -7.63 1.91 -26.80
N SER A 69 -6.70 2.74 -27.28
CA SER A 69 -6.89 4.18 -27.48
C SER A 69 -7.10 4.42 -28.97
N HIS A 70 -8.28 4.90 -29.35
CA HIS A 70 -8.53 5.42 -30.70
C HIS A 70 -8.22 6.91 -30.70
N SER A 71 -7.04 7.29 -31.17
CA SER A 71 -6.78 8.65 -31.68
C SER A 71 -5.62 8.63 -32.67
N PRO A 72 -5.84 8.94 -33.96
CA PRO A 72 -4.78 9.00 -34.94
C PRO A 72 -4.27 10.42 -35.05
N SER A 73 -3.18 10.78 -34.36
CA SER A 73 -2.36 11.96 -34.70
C SER A 73 -1.03 12.00 -33.94
N ALA A 74 0.05 12.17 -34.72
CA ALA A 74 1.39 12.64 -34.36
C ALA A 74 2.43 11.64 -33.81
N LEU A 75 3.41 11.37 -34.68
CA LEU A 75 4.76 10.86 -34.42
C LEU A 75 5.55 11.78 -33.46
N ILE A 76 6.39 11.18 -32.59
CA ILE A 76 7.85 11.45 -32.41
C ILE A 76 8.38 10.78 -31.11
N PHE A 77 9.47 10.01 -31.29
CA PHE A 77 10.55 9.55 -30.40
C PHE A 77 10.37 9.37 -28.88
N GLY A 78 10.83 8.21 -28.39
CA GLY A 78 11.32 8.05 -27.01
C GLY A 78 11.28 6.63 -26.47
N ALA A 79 12.25 5.79 -26.81
CA ALA A 79 12.45 4.50 -26.15
C ALA A 79 13.01 4.73 -24.74
N ILE A 80 12.20 4.52 -23.71
CA ILE A 80 12.66 4.37 -22.32
C ILE A 80 12.18 3.01 -21.82
N ASN A 81 13.14 2.11 -21.62
CA ASN A 81 12.97 0.85 -20.92
C ASN A 81 12.69 1.14 -19.44
N THR A 82 11.48 0.88 -18.96
CA THR A 82 11.22 0.79 -17.51
C THR A 82 10.45 -0.49 -17.21
N LEU A 83 11.22 -1.48 -16.74
CA LEU A 83 10.73 -2.71 -16.13
C LEU A 83 10.22 -2.36 -14.73
N TYR A 84 8.90 -2.24 -14.55
CA TYR A 84 8.30 -2.14 -13.22
C TYR A 84 8.02 -3.55 -12.67
N HIS A 85 8.81 -3.89 -11.66
CA HIS A 85 8.65 -5.04 -10.79
C HIS A 85 7.49 -4.75 -9.84
N ILE A 86 6.31 -5.35 -10.06
CA ILE A 86 5.19 -5.29 -9.11
C ILE A 86 5.56 -6.20 -7.94
N LYS A 87 6.15 -5.61 -6.89
CA LYS A 87 6.16 -6.19 -5.54
C LYS A 87 4.90 -5.69 -4.84
N ASP A 88 4.15 -6.62 -4.25
CA ASP A 88 3.01 -6.34 -3.39
C ASP A 88 3.41 -5.35 -2.28
N ALA A 89 3.04 -4.08 -2.47
CA ALA A 89 3.15 -3.08 -1.45
C ALA A 89 2.02 -3.32 -0.44
N ASN A 90 2.39 -3.73 0.79
CA ASN A 90 1.70 -3.28 1.98
C ASN A 90 1.69 -1.74 1.91
N MET A 91 0.64 -1.16 1.31
CA MET A 91 0.39 0.27 1.39
C MET A 91 0.00 0.56 2.84
N GLU A 92 0.99 0.97 3.64
CA GLU A 92 0.68 1.89 4.72
C GLU A 92 -0.11 3.07 4.12
N PRO A 93 -1.14 3.58 4.80
CA PRO A 93 -1.90 4.71 4.32
C PRO A 93 -0.99 5.94 4.26
N HIS A 94 -0.38 6.18 3.09
CA HIS A 94 0.26 7.43 2.81
C HIS A 94 -0.77 8.55 2.95
N ASN A 95 -0.59 9.36 3.99
CA ASN A 95 -1.27 10.62 4.24
C ASN A 95 -1.02 11.60 3.07
N TYR A 96 -1.79 11.50 1.98
CA TYR A 96 -1.75 12.45 0.85
C TYR A 96 -2.60 13.70 1.08
N TRP A 97 -2.76 14.14 2.33
CA TRP A 97 -3.36 15.43 2.68
C TRP A 97 -2.50 16.12 3.73
N THR A 98 -1.52 16.89 3.27
CA THR A 98 -0.92 17.97 4.06
C THR A 98 -1.24 19.29 3.36
N PRO A 99 -2.30 20.01 3.76
CA PRO A 99 -2.39 21.43 3.43
C PRO A 99 -1.33 22.16 4.27
N ASN A 100 -0.52 22.98 3.61
CA ASN A 100 0.49 23.86 4.20
C ASN A 100 0.14 24.38 5.60
N SER A 101 0.95 24.07 6.62
CA SER A 101 1.45 24.98 7.67
C SER A 101 2.01 24.19 8.86
N LEU A 102 3.03 24.77 9.50
CA LEU A 102 3.76 24.41 10.74
C LEU A 102 5.26 24.18 10.46
N LEU A 103 6.02 25.19 10.01
CA LEU A 103 6.70 26.18 10.87
C LEU A 103 6.32 26.11 12.36
N PHE A 104 7.31 25.84 13.21
CA PHE A 104 7.32 25.77 14.68
C PHE A 104 7.12 24.39 15.31
N GLY A 105 8.19 23.92 15.97
CA GLY A 105 8.12 23.00 17.10
C GLY A 105 8.95 21.73 16.95
N THR A 106 10.27 21.81 17.16
CA THR A 106 11.07 20.62 17.49
C THR A 106 10.74 20.17 18.91
N PRO A 107 10.35 18.90 19.15
CA PRO A 107 10.24 18.39 20.51
C PRO A 107 11.63 18.11 21.10
N LYS A 108 11.91 18.71 22.26
CA LYS A 108 13.06 18.38 23.12
C LYS A 108 12.94 16.93 23.59
N PRO A 109 14.01 16.11 23.52
CA PRO A 109 14.01 14.81 24.17
C PRO A 109 14.09 14.97 25.70
N ALA A 110 13.08 14.45 26.40
CA ALA A 110 13.07 14.32 27.85
C ALA A 110 13.95 13.13 28.25
N THR A 111 15.08 13.42 28.90
CA THR A 111 15.99 12.45 29.51
C THR A 111 15.39 11.90 30.81
N SER A 112 14.59 10.85 30.71
CA SER A 112 14.11 10.09 31.87
C SER A 112 15.24 9.19 32.42
N LYS A 113 15.99 9.70 33.40
CA LYS A 113 16.89 8.89 34.24
C LYS A 113 16.05 7.99 35.17
N ARG A 114 15.83 6.73 34.80
CA ARG A 114 15.38 5.69 35.74
C ARG A 114 16.60 5.15 36.48
N GLY A 115 16.71 5.49 37.76
CA GLY A 115 17.69 4.93 38.67
C GLY A 115 17.34 3.48 39.02
N LEU A 116 18.14 2.54 38.53
CA LEU A 116 18.18 1.17 39.02
C LEU A 116 18.93 1.17 40.37
N LYS A 117 18.22 0.84 41.45
CA LYS A 117 18.83 0.56 42.76
C LYS A 117 19.40 -0.86 42.73
N LEU A 118 20.71 -0.98 42.88
CA LEU A 118 21.40 -2.26 43.05
C LEU A 118 21.13 -2.80 44.47
N PRO A 119 20.85 -4.10 44.66
CA PRO A 119 20.72 -4.69 45.99
C PRO A 119 22.08 -4.82 46.69
N THR A 120 22.17 -4.27 47.89
CA THR A 120 23.30 -4.37 48.82
C THR A 120 23.33 -5.77 49.44
N HIS A 121 24.39 -6.53 49.17
CA HIS A 121 24.64 -7.83 49.81
C HIS A 121 25.40 -7.60 51.14
N PRO A 122 25.03 -8.27 52.25
CA PRO A 122 25.77 -8.18 53.52
C PRO A 122 27.16 -8.82 53.40
N GLN A 123 28.19 -8.08 53.82
CA GLN A 123 29.55 -8.59 54.01
C GLN A 123 29.57 -9.53 55.23
N ASN A 124 29.75 -10.83 54.98
CA ASN A 124 30.12 -11.77 56.03
C ASN A 124 31.62 -11.61 56.33
N GLY A 125 31.94 -11.64 57.62
CA GLY A 125 33.20 -11.19 58.20
C GLY A 125 34.44 -11.94 57.72
N LEU A 126 35.48 -11.14 57.48
CA LEU A 126 36.87 -11.59 57.36
C LEU A 126 37.34 -12.16 58.70
N GLY A 127 37.64 -13.46 58.73
CA GLY A 127 38.46 -14.08 59.75
C GLY A 127 39.93 -13.70 59.55
N TYR A 128 40.54 -13.07 60.55
CA TYR A 128 41.97 -12.79 60.61
C TYR A 128 42.73 -14.09 60.92
N PHE A 129 43.43 -14.65 59.92
CA PHE A 129 44.50 -15.61 60.15
C PHE A 129 45.81 -14.83 60.32
N ALA A 130 46.29 -14.73 61.56
CA ALA A 130 47.60 -14.18 61.88
C ALA A 130 48.68 -15.21 61.53
N PHE A 131 49.51 -14.90 60.53
CA PHE A 131 50.73 -15.67 60.24
C PHE A 131 51.92 -15.07 61.00
N ALA A 132 52.80 -15.96 61.47
CA ALA A 132 54.00 -15.64 62.24
C ALA A 132 55.00 -14.74 61.47
N PRO A 133 55.81 -13.93 62.16
CA PRO A 133 56.82 -13.06 61.53
C PRO A 133 57.83 -13.92 60.77
N VAL A 134 57.82 -13.81 59.44
CA VAL A 134 58.80 -14.46 58.56
C VAL A 134 60.09 -13.65 58.64
N VAL A 135 61.18 -14.37 58.87
CA VAL A 135 62.55 -13.85 58.94
C VAL A 135 62.90 -13.18 57.60
N ASP A 136 63.37 -11.93 57.66
CA ASP A 136 63.79 -11.13 56.51
C ASP A 136 65.01 -11.78 55.82
N VAL A 137 64.75 -12.68 54.88
CA VAL A 137 65.71 -13.08 53.86
C VAL A 137 65.48 -12.14 52.68
N GLU A 138 66.29 -11.10 52.56
CA GLU A 138 66.23 -10.21 51.40
C GLU A 138 66.46 -11.05 50.12
N PRO A 139 65.43 -11.21 49.27
CA PRO A 139 65.58 -11.92 48.03
C PRO A 139 66.42 -11.03 47.11
N SER A 140 67.63 -11.50 46.79
CA SER A 140 68.46 -10.95 45.71
C SER A 140 67.63 -10.91 44.43
N PHE A 141 67.11 -9.73 44.10
CA PHE A 141 66.23 -9.48 42.97
C PHE A 141 67.07 -9.58 41.69
N ASN A 142 67.05 -10.75 41.05
CA ASN A 142 67.66 -10.92 39.75
C ASN A 142 66.83 -10.15 38.72
N SER A 143 67.43 -9.13 38.10
CA SER A 143 66.84 -8.26 37.07
C SER A 143 66.17 -9.03 35.91
N GLU A 144 66.58 -10.28 35.66
CA GLU A 144 66.03 -11.14 34.61
C GLU A 144 64.59 -11.62 34.91
N ASP A 145 64.20 -11.78 36.17
CA ASP A 145 62.87 -12.28 36.56
C ASP A 145 61.76 -11.24 36.31
N ALA A 146 62.09 -9.94 36.42
CA ALA A 146 61.15 -8.85 36.14
C ALA A 146 60.76 -8.76 34.66
N SER A 147 61.69 -9.11 33.75
CA SER A 147 61.44 -9.11 32.30
C SER A 147 60.48 -10.25 31.89
N LEU A 148 60.68 -11.44 32.46
CA LEU A 148 59.80 -12.59 32.22
C LEU A 148 58.40 -12.38 32.78
N ALA A 149 58.28 -11.76 33.96
CA ALA A 149 56.99 -11.41 34.55
C ALA A 149 56.19 -10.44 33.66
N LYS A 150 56.85 -9.41 33.12
CA LYS A 150 56.22 -8.44 32.20
C LYS A 150 55.76 -9.10 30.90
N GLN A 151 56.56 -9.99 30.33
CA GLN A 151 56.19 -10.72 29.11
C GLN A 151 55.03 -11.71 29.35
N ALA A 152 54.99 -12.34 30.53
CA ALA A 152 53.89 -13.23 30.91
C ALA A 152 52.58 -12.46 31.12
N GLU A 153 52.63 -11.28 31.75
CA GLU A 153 51.48 -10.40 31.93
C GLU A 153 50.95 -9.87 30.58
N GLU A 154 51.83 -9.47 29.66
CA GLU A 154 51.43 -9.04 28.32
C GLU A 154 50.72 -10.17 27.54
N ARG A 155 51.21 -11.41 27.64
CA ARG A 155 50.54 -12.58 27.06
C ARG A 155 49.15 -12.79 27.66
N ARG A 156 49.01 -12.70 28.98
CA ARG A 156 47.71 -12.83 29.66
C ARG A 156 46.71 -11.77 29.21
N LEU A 157 47.12 -10.51 29.15
CA LEU A 157 46.26 -9.42 28.67
C LEU A 157 45.85 -9.61 27.21
N ARG A 158 46.75 -10.15 26.38
CA ARG A 158 46.45 -10.48 24.98
C ARG A 158 45.41 -11.60 24.87
N ASP A 159 45.60 -12.68 25.63
CA ASP A 159 44.71 -13.84 25.64
C ASP A 159 43.33 -13.47 26.20
N GLU A 160 43.27 -12.66 27.26
CA GLU A 160 42.02 -12.12 27.83
C GLU A 160 41.29 -11.20 26.84
N ALA A 161 42.02 -10.32 26.13
CA ALA A 161 41.44 -9.47 25.10
C ALA A 161 40.92 -10.28 23.90
N GLU A 162 41.61 -11.35 23.53
CA GLU A 162 41.19 -12.26 22.46
C GLU A 162 39.95 -13.07 22.87
N GLN A 163 39.91 -13.57 24.11
CA GLN A 163 38.74 -14.25 24.65
C GLN A 163 37.53 -13.32 24.72
N LYS A 164 37.71 -12.09 25.21
CA LYS A 164 36.63 -11.10 25.24
C LYS A 164 36.08 -10.81 23.84
N LYS A 165 36.94 -10.69 22.83
CA LYS A 165 36.50 -10.49 21.43
C LYS A 165 35.70 -11.68 20.91
N ARG A 166 36.12 -12.91 21.22
CA ARG A 166 35.38 -14.13 20.87
C ARG A 166 34.01 -14.16 21.53
N ASP A 167 33.93 -13.85 22.82
CA ASP A 167 32.67 -13.82 23.55
C ASP A 167 31.73 -12.73 23.01
N GLU A 168 32.26 -11.53 22.72
CA GLU A 168 31.50 -10.44 22.07
C GLU A 168 31.05 -10.78 20.64
N GLU A 169 31.80 -11.61 19.90
CA GLU A 169 31.40 -12.10 18.59
C GLU A 169 30.28 -13.14 18.70
N LEU A 170 30.41 -14.13 19.59
CA LEU A 170 29.38 -15.13 19.87
C LEU A 170 28.07 -14.47 20.35
N ASP A 171 28.15 -13.45 21.22
CA ASP A 171 26.98 -12.72 21.67
C ASP A 171 26.28 -11.97 20.53
N ARG A 172 27.05 -11.37 19.62
CA ARG A 172 26.49 -10.70 18.42
C ARG A 172 25.84 -11.70 17.48
N GLU A 173 26.47 -12.84 17.24
CA GLU A 173 25.88 -13.91 16.43
C GLU A 173 24.59 -14.45 17.04
N TRP A 174 24.57 -14.68 18.36
CA TRP A 174 23.39 -15.09 19.10
C TRP A 174 22.24 -14.08 18.98
N GLN A 175 22.52 -12.78 19.11
CA GLN A 175 21.52 -11.72 18.96
C GLN A 175 20.93 -11.69 17.54
N LEU A 176 21.77 -11.81 16.51
CA LEU A 176 21.32 -11.84 15.12
C LEU A 176 20.46 -13.08 14.81
N GLU A 177 20.83 -14.24 15.33
CA GLU A 177 20.05 -15.46 15.17
C GLU A 177 18.72 -15.39 15.93
N GLU A 178 18.70 -14.81 17.13
CA GLU A 178 17.47 -14.58 17.87
C GLU A 178 16.54 -13.61 17.13
N GLU A 179 17.07 -12.53 16.58
CA GLU A 179 16.30 -11.58 15.77
C GLU A 179 15.72 -12.28 14.53
N ARG A 180 16.52 -13.08 13.82
CA ARG A 180 16.05 -13.87 12.67
C ARG A 180 14.93 -14.82 13.06
N ARG A 181 15.06 -15.51 14.21
CA ARG A 181 14.05 -16.42 14.73
C ARG A 181 12.75 -15.69 15.08
N LEU A 182 12.84 -14.49 15.65
CA LEU A 182 11.67 -13.63 15.92
C LEU A 182 11.01 -13.16 14.63
N GLN A 183 11.79 -12.73 13.63
CA GLN A 183 11.27 -12.32 12.32
C GLN A 183 10.54 -13.47 11.60
N LEU A 184 11.09 -14.70 11.65
CA LEU A 184 10.44 -15.88 11.09
C LEU A 184 9.11 -16.19 11.79
N ARG A 185 9.08 -16.22 13.13
CA ARG A 185 7.85 -16.42 13.90
C ARG A 185 6.81 -15.33 13.61
N ALA A 186 7.24 -14.08 13.48
CA ALA A 186 6.36 -12.97 13.15
C ALA A 186 5.73 -13.12 11.75
N ARG A 187 6.53 -13.58 10.76
CA ARG A 187 6.04 -13.86 9.41
C ARG A 187 5.05 -15.03 9.39
N GLU A 188 5.38 -16.13 10.05
CA GLU A 188 4.50 -17.30 10.16
C GLU A 188 3.18 -16.95 10.86
N ALA A 189 3.23 -16.15 11.93
CA ALA A 189 2.04 -15.68 12.63
C ALA A 189 1.16 -14.77 11.74
N GLU A 190 1.76 -13.89 10.94
CA GLU A 190 1.03 -13.04 10.00
C GLU A 190 0.42 -13.84 8.86
N GLU A 191 1.13 -14.81 8.31
CA GLU A 191 0.62 -15.71 7.27
C GLU A 191 -0.53 -16.57 7.81
N ALA A 192 -0.42 -17.09 9.04
CA ALA A 192 -1.50 -17.77 9.73
C ALA A 192 -2.73 -16.87 9.91
N ARG A 193 -2.54 -15.62 10.38
CA ARG A 193 -3.63 -14.63 10.51
C ARG A 193 -4.32 -14.35 9.18
N ARG A 194 -3.56 -14.15 8.10
CA ARG A 194 -4.11 -13.96 6.74
C ARG A 194 -4.86 -15.19 6.24
N GLY A 195 -4.35 -16.39 6.54
CA GLY A 195 -5.00 -17.65 6.22
C GLY A 195 -6.35 -17.80 6.91
N GLU A 196 -6.42 -17.46 8.19
CA GLU A 196 -7.67 -17.45 8.96
C GLU A 196 -8.68 -16.44 8.42
N GLU A 197 -8.26 -15.20 8.15
CA GLU A 197 -9.13 -14.18 7.54
C GLU A 197 -9.66 -14.62 6.17
N SER A 198 -8.80 -15.20 5.31
CA SER A 198 -9.18 -15.70 3.99
C SER A 198 -10.17 -16.86 4.07
N TRP A 199 -9.96 -17.78 5.02
CA TRP A 199 -10.86 -18.89 5.30
C TRP A 199 -12.24 -18.40 5.74
N VAL A 200 -12.30 -17.46 6.69
CA VAL A 200 -13.54 -16.87 7.18
C VAL A 200 -14.25 -16.07 6.08
N ARG A 201 -13.52 -15.32 5.25
CA ARG A 201 -14.07 -14.61 4.08
C ARG A 201 -14.74 -15.56 3.09
N SER A 202 -14.21 -16.77 2.93
CA SER A 202 -14.79 -17.81 2.07
C SER A 202 -16.01 -18.50 2.68
N GLY A 203 -16.46 -18.08 3.87
CA GLY A 203 -17.58 -18.67 4.61
C GLY A 203 -17.18 -19.76 5.59
N GLY A 204 -15.88 -19.99 5.81
CA GLY A 204 -15.35 -20.97 6.74
C GLY A 204 -15.68 -20.67 8.21
N ILE A 205 -15.60 -21.70 9.04
CA ILE A 205 -15.67 -21.62 10.51
C ILE A 205 -14.35 -22.11 11.07
N LEU A 206 -13.74 -21.33 11.98
CA LEU A 206 -12.49 -21.70 12.64
C LEU A 206 -12.72 -22.82 13.66
N ARG A 207 -11.66 -23.60 13.91
CA ARG A 207 -11.66 -24.65 14.93
C ARG A 207 -10.66 -24.29 16.03
N ASP A 208 -11.02 -24.59 17.26
CA ASP A 208 -10.13 -24.49 18.40
C ASP A 208 -9.08 -25.62 18.40
N THR A 209 -8.15 -25.59 19.34
CA THR A 209 -7.13 -26.64 19.52
C THR A 209 -7.74 -28.02 19.82
N ASN A 210 -9.00 -28.07 20.27
CA ASN A 210 -9.75 -29.30 20.53
C ASN A 210 -10.57 -29.77 19.31
N GLY A 211 -10.47 -29.08 18.16
CA GLY A 211 -11.22 -29.37 16.94
C GLY A 211 -12.70 -28.94 16.96
N ARG A 212 -13.17 -28.29 18.03
CA ARG A 212 -14.52 -27.73 18.17
C ARG A 212 -14.64 -26.44 17.35
N ARG A 213 -15.85 -26.13 16.89
CA ARG A 213 -16.11 -24.91 16.10
C ARG A 213 -16.07 -23.69 17.02
N ASP A 214 -15.17 -22.76 16.73
CA ASP A 214 -15.04 -21.50 17.46
C ASP A 214 -15.88 -20.41 16.78
N MET A 215 -17.14 -20.31 17.20
CA MET A 215 -18.08 -19.32 16.67
C MET A 215 -17.72 -17.89 17.09
N VAL A 216 -17.15 -17.72 18.29
CA VAL A 216 -16.82 -16.39 18.85
C VAL A 216 -15.66 -15.78 18.06
N ARG A 217 -14.58 -16.52 17.86
CA ARG A 217 -13.43 -16.06 17.05
C ARG A 217 -13.82 -15.84 15.59
N THR A 218 -14.62 -16.75 15.03
CA THR A 218 -15.11 -16.59 13.65
C THR A 218 -15.95 -15.32 13.50
N GLN A 219 -16.85 -15.04 14.46
CA GLN A 219 -17.70 -13.84 14.40
C GLN A 219 -16.88 -12.56 14.55
N ALA A 220 -15.91 -12.52 15.48
CA ALA A 220 -15.03 -11.36 15.62
C ALA A 220 -14.24 -11.05 14.33
N ILE A 221 -13.75 -12.07 13.63
CA ILE A 221 -13.07 -11.90 12.34
C ILE A 221 -14.06 -11.40 11.26
N ARG A 222 -15.29 -11.91 11.23
CA ARG A 222 -16.32 -11.43 10.29
C ARG A 222 -16.66 -9.97 10.53
N ASP A 223 -16.83 -9.56 11.79
CA ASP A 223 -17.18 -8.20 12.14
C ASP A 223 -16.04 -7.23 11.77
N GLU A 224 -14.79 -7.61 12.03
CA GLU A 224 -13.62 -6.83 11.61
C GLU A 224 -13.45 -6.79 10.08
N LEU A 225 -13.70 -7.88 9.38
CA LEU A 225 -13.69 -7.91 7.90
C LEU A 225 -14.76 -6.99 7.32
N LYS A 226 -15.99 -7.03 7.87
CA LYS A 226 -17.10 -6.16 7.47
C LYS A 226 -16.74 -4.69 7.68
N LEU A 227 -16.19 -4.35 8.86
CA LEU A 227 -15.74 -3.00 9.16
C LEU A 227 -14.68 -2.51 8.16
N ARG A 228 -13.67 -3.33 7.83
CA ARG A 228 -12.64 -2.99 6.83
C ARG A 228 -13.21 -2.80 5.43
N GLU A 229 -14.21 -3.59 5.05
CA GLU A 229 -14.87 -3.47 3.75
C GLU A 229 -15.69 -2.19 3.66
N GLU A 230 -16.42 -1.83 4.72
CA GLU A 230 -17.13 -0.56 4.85
C GLU A 230 -16.15 0.63 4.78
N GLU A 231 -15.05 0.58 5.54
CA GLU A 231 -13.98 1.60 5.52
C GLU A 231 -13.38 1.76 4.11
N LYS A 232 -13.07 0.64 3.46
CA LYS A 232 -12.54 0.64 2.09
C LYS A 232 -13.56 1.22 1.10
N SER A 233 -14.83 0.84 1.21
CA SER A 233 -15.89 1.35 0.35
C SER A 233 -16.04 2.87 0.46
N LEU A 234 -16.02 3.41 1.69
CA LEU A 234 -16.06 4.85 1.95
C LEU A 234 -14.86 5.59 1.33
N MET A 235 -13.65 5.03 1.46
CA MET A 235 -12.44 5.58 0.86
C MET A 235 -12.46 5.52 -0.67
N ASP A 236 -12.88 4.40 -1.25
CA ASP A 236 -12.97 4.22 -2.70
C ASP A 236 -14.04 5.11 -3.32
N ARG A 237 -15.16 5.35 -2.62
CA ARG A 237 -16.17 6.34 -2.98
C ARG A 237 -15.59 7.75 -3.03
N TRP A 238 -14.84 8.16 -2.00
CA TRP A 238 -14.19 9.47 -1.96
C TRP A 238 -13.13 9.65 -3.06
N LYS A 239 -12.29 8.64 -3.28
CA LYS A 239 -11.27 8.65 -4.35
C LYS A 239 -11.90 8.82 -5.73
N ARG A 240 -13.00 8.11 -6.01
CA ARG A 240 -13.76 8.26 -7.27
C ARG A 240 -14.27 9.68 -7.44
N TYR A 241 -14.88 10.24 -6.40
CA TYR A 241 -15.36 11.62 -6.41
C TYR A 241 -14.25 12.65 -6.69
N GLU A 242 -13.09 12.54 -6.04
CA GLU A 242 -11.94 13.42 -6.31
C GLU A 242 -11.42 13.26 -7.74
N ALA A 243 -11.35 12.02 -8.24
CA ALA A 243 -10.91 11.76 -9.61
C ALA A 243 -11.89 12.36 -10.64
N ASP A 244 -13.19 12.21 -10.42
CA ASP A 244 -14.20 12.76 -11.32
C ASP A 244 -14.25 14.29 -11.24
N TRP A 245 -14.02 14.86 -10.05
CA TRP A 245 -13.87 16.30 -9.88
C TRP A 245 -12.68 16.86 -10.65
N ALA A 246 -11.53 16.20 -10.59
CA ALA A 246 -10.35 16.58 -11.35
C ALA A 246 -10.62 16.52 -12.87
N LYS A 247 -11.23 15.43 -13.35
CA LYS A 247 -11.63 15.30 -14.77
C LYS A 247 -12.58 16.40 -15.21
N LEU A 248 -13.57 16.78 -14.39
CA LEU A 248 -14.49 17.87 -14.70
C LEU A 248 -13.73 19.19 -14.90
N LEU A 249 -12.81 19.50 -14.00
CA LEU A 249 -12.00 20.72 -14.10
C LEU A 249 -11.07 20.72 -15.31
N GLU A 250 -10.49 19.57 -15.66
CA GLU A 250 -9.68 19.41 -16.88
C GLU A 250 -10.53 19.61 -18.14
N GLN A 251 -11.71 19.01 -18.20
CA GLN A 251 -12.64 19.16 -19.31
C GLN A 251 -13.09 20.61 -19.49
N ALA A 252 -13.40 21.32 -18.39
CA ALA A 252 -13.78 22.72 -18.42
C ALA A 252 -12.67 23.63 -18.95
N LYS A 253 -11.39 23.26 -18.75
CA LYS A 253 -10.21 24.03 -19.20
C LYS A 253 -9.82 23.74 -20.66
N LEU A 254 -9.78 22.47 -21.04
CA LEU A 254 -9.14 22.03 -22.29
C LEU A 254 -10.05 22.18 -23.52
N SER A 255 -11.36 22.04 -23.35
CA SER A 255 -12.27 21.87 -24.48
C SER A 255 -13.27 23.01 -24.55
N PRO A 256 -13.01 24.08 -25.35
CA PRO A 256 -13.97 25.17 -25.49
C PRO A 256 -15.30 24.71 -26.10
N SER A 257 -15.29 23.62 -26.87
CA SER A 257 -16.45 23.04 -27.56
C SER A 257 -17.18 21.94 -26.78
N ARG A 258 -16.64 21.45 -25.66
CA ARG A 258 -17.29 20.37 -24.91
C ARG A 258 -18.32 20.94 -23.96
N THR A 259 -19.58 20.57 -24.19
CA THR A 259 -20.70 20.90 -23.33
C THR A 259 -20.75 19.94 -22.12
N ILE A 260 -20.82 20.51 -20.92
CA ILE A 260 -20.97 19.77 -19.65
C ILE A 260 -22.46 19.59 -19.37
N LYS A 261 -22.90 18.38 -19.02
CA LYS A 261 -24.28 18.11 -18.62
C LYS A 261 -24.41 18.00 -17.10
N PHE A 262 -25.63 18.08 -16.59
CA PHE A 262 -25.93 17.93 -15.15
C PHE A 262 -25.32 16.65 -14.55
N ARG A 263 -25.33 15.54 -15.32
CA ARG A 263 -24.78 14.24 -14.92
C ARG A 263 -23.25 14.12 -14.91
N ASP A 264 -22.57 15.04 -15.57
CA ASP A 264 -21.11 15.02 -15.65
C ASP A 264 -20.49 15.69 -14.41
N ILE A 265 -21.28 16.46 -13.66
CA ILE A 265 -20.86 17.08 -12.40
C ILE A 265 -20.85 16.00 -11.31
N PRO A 266 -19.72 15.79 -10.62
CA PRO A 266 -19.65 14.83 -9.52
C PRO A 266 -20.30 15.46 -8.29
N TRP A 267 -21.60 15.23 -8.15
CA TRP A 267 -22.37 15.64 -6.99
C TRP A 267 -21.93 14.86 -5.74
N PRO A 268 -21.93 15.48 -4.54
CA PRO A 268 -21.46 14.83 -3.31
C PRO A 268 -22.55 13.91 -2.75
N ILE A 269 -22.93 12.89 -3.51
CA ILE A 269 -23.94 11.89 -3.16
C ILE A 269 -23.45 10.51 -3.56
N ASP A 270 -23.97 9.48 -2.90
CA ASP A 270 -23.65 8.10 -3.26
C ASP A 270 -24.57 7.60 -4.38
N LEU A 271 -24.00 7.35 -5.56
CA LEU A 271 -24.70 6.80 -6.73
C LEU A 271 -24.56 5.27 -6.84
N THR A 272 -24.37 4.58 -5.71
CA THR A 272 -24.25 3.11 -5.70
C THR A 272 -25.50 2.44 -6.26
N ASP A 273 -26.67 3.02 -6.01
CA ASP A 273 -27.90 2.61 -6.66
C ASP A 273 -27.93 3.14 -8.09
N LYS A 274 -28.18 2.26 -9.06
CA LYS A 274 -28.25 2.57 -10.51
C LYS A 274 -29.41 3.53 -10.88
N SER A 275 -29.92 4.27 -9.91
CA SER A 275 -30.95 5.28 -10.06
C SER A 275 -30.44 6.43 -10.92
N PRO A 276 -31.28 6.96 -11.82
CA PRO A 276 -30.90 8.14 -12.57
C PRO A 276 -30.66 9.29 -11.60
N LEU A 277 -29.55 10.00 -11.80
CA LEU A 277 -29.21 11.18 -11.03
C LEU A 277 -30.30 12.24 -11.22
N SER A 278 -30.91 12.66 -10.10
CA SER A 278 -31.97 13.66 -10.04
C SER A 278 -31.68 14.66 -8.93
N LEU A 279 -32.15 15.90 -9.10
CA LEU A 279 -32.02 16.96 -8.08
C LEU A 279 -32.61 16.57 -6.73
N GLN A 280 -33.63 15.71 -6.73
CA GLN A 280 -34.28 15.24 -5.50
C GLN A 280 -33.34 14.41 -4.60
N LEU A 281 -32.25 13.87 -5.16
CA LEU A 281 -31.26 13.11 -4.39
C LEU A 281 -30.29 14.02 -3.63
N LEU A 282 -30.24 15.33 -3.92
CA LEU A 282 -29.40 16.31 -3.22
C LEU A 282 -30.03 16.73 -1.88
N THR A 283 -30.48 15.76 -1.09
CA THR A 283 -31.01 15.99 0.24
C THR A 283 -29.87 16.29 1.23
N PRO A 284 -30.14 17.03 2.33
CA PRO A 284 -29.15 17.28 3.36
C PRO A 284 -28.51 16.02 3.90
N GLU A 285 -29.30 14.95 4.09
CA GLU A 285 -28.86 13.69 4.66
C GLU A 285 -27.87 12.98 3.73
N ASN A 286 -28.15 12.92 2.43
CA ASN A 286 -27.29 12.26 1.45
C ASN A 286 -25.94 12.98 1.30
N VAL A 287 -25.97 14.32 1.27
CA VAL A 287 -24.77 15.15 1.16
C VAL A 287 -23.92 15.06 2.43
N GLU A 288 -24.56 15.11 3.61
CA GLU A 288 -23.88 14.93 4.89
C GLU A 288 -23.25 13.54 5.01
N GLU A 289 -24.01 12.49 4.72
CA GLU A 289 -23.52 11.11 4.77
C GLU A 289 -22.34 10.89 3.81
N PHE A 290 -22.40 11.47 2.63
CA PHE A 290 -21.32 11.39 1.66
C PHE A 290 -20.04 12.06 2.19
N LEU A 291 -20.13 13.32 2.62
CA LEU A 291 -18.98 14.14 3.01
C LEU A 291 -18.37 13.70 4.34
N LEU A 292 -19.21 13.37 5.33
CA LEU A 292 -18.77 12.99 6.67
C LEU A 292 -18.56 11.49 6.81
N GLY A 293 -19.06 10.67 5.87
CA GLY A 293 -18.88 9.21 5.90
C GLY A 293 -17.42 8.79 5.95
N VAL A 294 -16.54 9.47 5.20
CA VAL A 294 -15.10 9.18 5.17
C VAL A 294 -14.43 9.39 6.54
N LEU A 295 -14.98 10.27 7.38
CA LEU A 295 -14.47 10.55 8.73
C LEU A 295 -14.74 9.41 9.72
N LYS A 296 -15.57 8.42 9.35
CA LYS A 296 -15.80 7.20 10.13
C LYS A 296 -14.63 6.21 10.03
N VAL A 297 -13.73 6.38 9.05
CA VAL A 297 -12.59 5.50 8.82
C VAL A 297 -11.55 5.69 9.92
N ARG A 298 -11.07 4.58 10.51
CA ARG A 298 -10.04 4.61 11.56
C ARG A 298 -8.76 5.28 11.05
N GLY A 299 -8.23 6.23 11.83
CA GLY A 299 -6.99 6.94 11.50
C GLY A 299 -7.13 8.08 10.50
N TYR A 300 -8.35 8.48 10.12
CA TYR A 300 -8.55 9.65 9.26
C TYR A 300 -8.24 10.94 10.01
N GLY A 301 -7.23 11.69 9.56
CA GLY A 301 -6.69 12.85 10.28
C GLY A 301 -7.45 14.18 10.10
N VAL A 302 -8.39 14.25 9.15
CA VAL A 302 -9.09 15.51 8.84
C VAL A 302 -10.27 15.71 9.79
N THR A 303 -10.40 16.92 10.33
CA THR A 303 -11.55 17.26 11.18
C THR A 303 -12.83 17.49 10.38
N LYS A 304 -14.00 17.30 11.02
CA LYS A 304 -15.31 17.64 10.43
C LYS A 304 -15.35 19.07 9.88
N LYS A 305 -14.88 20.03 10.68
CA LYS A 305 -14.85 21.45 10.33
C LYS A 305 -14.00 21.74 9.10
N GLU A 306 -12.81 21.13 9.03
CA GLU A 306 -11.92 21.27 7.87
C GLU A 306 -12.54 20.70 6.60
N ARG A 307 -13.17 19.52 6.69
CA ARG A 307 -13.87 18.86 5.57
C ARG A 307 -15.03 19.69 5.02
N VAL A 308 -15.85 20.26 5.90
CA VAL A 308 -16.95 21.14 5.50
C VAL A 308 -16.42 22.43 4.89
N ARG A 309 -15.41 23.06 5.50
CA ARG A 309 -14.79 24.28 4.98
C ARG A 309 -14.17 24.08 3.59
N SER A 310 -13.43 22.99 3.37
CA SER A 310 -12.86 22.68 2.05
C SER A 310 -13.94 22.47 1.00
N SER A 311 -15.07 21.85 1.40
CA SER A 311 -16.20 21.62 0.50
C SER A 311 -16.93 22.93 0.16
N LEU A 312 -17.13 23.83 1.13
CA LEU A 312 -17.69 25.17 0.90
C LEU A 312 -16.86 25.98 -0.11
N LEU A 313 -15.53 25.96 0.03
CA LEU A 313 -14.64 26.65 -0.91
C LEU A 313 -14.71 26.06 -2.32
N ARG A 314 -14.88 24.74 -2.43
CA ARG A 314 -15.01 24.02 -3.69
C ARG A 314 -16.32 24.34 -4.42
N TRP A 315 -17.44 24.34 -3.68
CA TRP A 315 -18.79 24.55 -4.24
C TRP A 315 -19.20 26.04 -4.31
N HIS A 316 -18.33 26.95 -3.89
CA HIS A 316 -18.61 28.38 -3.93
C HIS A 316 -18.97 28.84 -5.35
N PRO A 317 -20.00 29.70 -5.53
CA PRO A 317 -20.46 30.13 -6.85
C PRO A 317 -19.35 30.71 -7.71
N ASP A 318 -18.43 31.51 -7.12
CA ASP A 318 -17.23 32.04 -7.80
C ASP A 318 -16.42 30.95 -8.53
N LYS A 319 -16.14 29.83 -7.86
CA LYS A 319 -15.38 28.72 -8.46
C LYS A 319 -16.20 27.92 -9.47
N MET A 320 -17.51 27.82 -9.24
CA MET A 320 -18.40 27.10 -10.13
C MET A 320 -18.73 27.87 -11.42
N THR A 321 -18.51 29.20 -11.47
CA THR A 321 -18.76 30.00 -12.69
C THR A 321 -18.09 29.44 -13.94
N VAL A 322 -16.85 28.95 -13.80
CA VAL A 322 -16.06 28.36 -14.91
C VAL A 322 -16.74 27.09 -15.45
N VAL A 323 -17.32 26.28 -14.56
CA VAL A 323 -18.03 25.05 -14.95
C VAL A 323 -19.38 25.41 -15.55
N VAL A 324 -20.16 26.29 -14.91
CA VAL A 324 -21.49 26.72 -15.36
C VAL A 324 -21.45 27.35 -16.74
N ALA A 325 -20.41 28.13 -17.05
CA ALA A 325 -20.21 28.71 -18.39
C ALA A 325 -20.04 27.67 -19.51
N LYS A 326 -19.75 26.40 -19.17
CA LYS A 326 -19.62 25.28 -20.10
C LYS A 326 -20.82 24.33 -20.06
N VAL A 327 -21.80 24.57 -19.19
CA VAL A 327 -22.98 23.72 -19.06
C VAL A 327 -23.89 23.88 -20.27
N ALA A 328 -24.52 22.79 -20.69
CA ALA A 328 -25.53 22.80 -21.75
C ALA A 328 -26.65 23.79 -21.40
N PRO A 329 -27.11 24.65 -22.32
CA PRO A 329 -28.12 25.66 -22.01
C PRO A 329 -29.39 25.06 -21.39
N GLU A 330 -29.75 23.83 -21.77
CA GLU A 330 -30.87 23.08 -21.21
C GLU A 330 -30.69 22.65 -19.73
N ASP A 331 -29.45 22.51 -19.27
CA ASP A 331 -29.11 22.02 -17.93
C ASP A 331 -28.69 23.15 -16.97
N VAL A 332 -28.53 24.39 -17.44
CA VAL A 332 -27.98 25.51 -16.65
C VAL A 332 -28.80 25.75 -15.37
N ASP A 333 -30.13 25.84 -15.49
CA ASP A 333 -31.01 26.11 -14.35
C ASP A 333 -30.96 24.97 -13.33
N VAL A 334 -30.95 23.72 -13.81
CA VAL A 334 -30.87 22.51 -13.00
C VAL A 334 -29.54 22.47 -12.25
N VAL A 335 -28.42 22.77 -12.92
CA VAL A 335 -27.08 22.81 -12.31
C VAL A 335 -26.99 23.91 -11.25
N LEU A 336 -27.48 25.12 -11.54
CA LEU A 336 -27.48 26.22 -10.58
C LEU A 336 -28.31 25.88 -9.34
N HIS A 337 -29.48 25.26 -9.52
CA HIS A 337 -30.30 24.79 -8.41
C HIS A 337 -29.58 23.73 -7.58
N GLY A 338 -28.90 22.78 -8.24
CA GLY A 338 -28.09 21.76 -7.56
C GLY A 338 -26.94 22.35 -6.75
N ILE A 339 -26.18 23.31 -7.32
CA ILE A 339 -25.08 24.00 -6.64
C ILE A 339 -25.61 24.72 -5.39
N ASN A 340 -26.71 25.47 -5.53
CA ASN A 340 -27.32 26.18 -4.41
C ASN A 340 -27.81 25.21 -3.32
N SER A 341 -28.39 24.08 -3.70
CA SER A 341 -28.83 23.04 -2.76
C SER A 341 -27.65 22.50 -1.94
N VAL A 342 -26.55 22.12 -2.60
CA VAL A 342 -25.33 21.64 -1.92
C VAL A 342 -24.75 22.73 -1.01
N MET A 343 -24.69 23.98 -1.47
CA MET A 343 -24.18 25.11 -0.70
C MET A 343 -25.01 25.37 0.56
N LEU A 344 -26.34 25.30 0.49
CA LEU A 344 -27.23 25.46 1.65
C LEU A 344 -26.99 24.37 2.70
N VAL A 345 -26.83 23.11 2.26
CA VAL A 345 -26.49 22.00 3.17
C VAL A 345 -25.15 22.25 3.84
N LEU A 346 -24.13 22.62 3.08
CA LEU A 346 -22.79 22.89 3.60
C LEU A 346 -22.77 24.07 4.60
N GLN A 347 -23.53 25.13 4.33
CA GLN A 347 -23.68 26.27 5.24
C GLN A 347 -24.36 25.86 6.54
N ARG A 348 -25.41 25.03 6.47
CA ARG A 348 -26.07 24.45 7.65
C ARG A 348 -25.10 23.61 8.48
N LEU A 349 -24.34 22.72 7.85
CA LEU A 349 -23.32 21.90 8.52
C LEU A 349 -22.23 22.77 9.17
N ASN A 350 -21.78 23.82 8.49
CA ASN A 350 -20.77 24.72 9.02
C ASN A 350 -21.28 25.55 10.21
N ALA A 351 -22.58 25.86 10.27
CA ALA A 351 -23.18 26.56 11.41
C ALA A 351 -23.31 25.65 12.65
N THR A 352 -23.39 24.32 12.46
CA THR A 352 -23.49 23.34 13.55
C THR A 352 -22.14 22.91 14.14
N LEU A 353 -21.01 23.30 13.53
CA LEU A 353 -19.63 22.90 13.90
C LEU A 353 -18.83 24.06 14.49
#